data_AF-A0A7V9DB12-F1
#
_entry.id   AF-A0A7V9DB12-F1
#
_cell.length_a   1.000
_cell.length_b   1.000
_cell.length_c   1.000
_cell.angle_alpha   90.00
_cell.angle_beta   90.00
_cell.angle_gamma   90.00
#
_symmetry.space_group_name_H-M   'P 1'
#
loop_
_entity.id
_entity.type
_entity.pdbx_description
1 polymer ?
#
loop_
_entity_poly.entity_id
_entity_poly.type
_entity_poly.pdbx_seq_one_letter_code
_entity_poly.pdbx_strand_id
1 'polypeptide(L)'
;MLIGSYYDLTGGFETSLMFNNKGPEPLPVSLVFYNKAGQSLDLGTTHVPAASFLEVDVRTMLQQHQPGFAEGSLHVTHLGMRQQLGVQFKILRGGLLFEEQFITPASRFPTARLESVWWKPSLQAETKFIIKNTTGSAVNASITIDGTVPTQNQPAGVQLSAYETKSWMC
;
A
#
# COMPACT_ATOMS: atom_id res chain seq x y z
N MET A 1 -3.35 -13.90 1.68
CA MET A 1 -3.52 -12.43 1.74
C MET A 1 -2.28 -11.75 1.16
N LEU A 2 -2.51 -10.78 0.30
CA LEU A 2 -1.55 -9.88 -0.32
C LEU A 2 -1.84 -8.47 0.17
N ILE A 3 -0.82 -7.65 0.42
CA ILE A 3 -0.97 -6.28 0.92
C ILE A 3 -0.33 -5.29 -0.04
N GLY A 4 -1.08 -4.24 -0.39
CA GLY A 4 -0.57 -2.98 -0.91
C GLY A 4 -0.44 -1.98 0.23
N SER A 5 0.72 -1.36 0.35
CA SER A 5 1.09 -0.53 1.50
C SER A 5 0.44 0.84 1.46
N TYR A 6 0.36 1.47 0.29
CA TYR A 6 -0.19 2.81 0.17
C TYR A 6 -0.76 3.11 -1.22
N TYR A 7 -1.91 3.77 -1.25
CA TYR A 7 -2.44 4.45 -2.43
C TYR A 7 -2.80 5.90 -2.08
N ASP A 8 -2.78 6.76 -3.10
CA ASP A 8 -3.13 8.18 -2.98
C ASP A 8 -4.03 8.58 -4.16
N LEU A 9 -5.20 9.13 -3.85
CA LEU A 9 -6.16 9.67 -4.81
C LEU A 9 -6.25 11.21 -4.69
N THR A 10 -5.36 11.84 -3.95
CA THR A 10 -5.28 13.30 -3.82
C THR A 10 -4.24 13.86 -4.79
N GLY A 11 -4.06 15.18 -4.84
CA GLY A 11 -2.89 15.81 -5.48
C GLY A 11 -2.67 15.53 -6.98
N GLY A 12 -3.69 15.05 -7.69
CA GLY A 12 -3.59 14.66 -9.11
C GLY A 12 -2.87 13.33 -9.34
N PHE A 13 -2.74 12.47 -8.33
CA PHE A 13 -2.26 11.11 -8.52
C PHE A 13 -3.32 10.26 -9.24
N GLU A 14 -2.86 9.51 -10.25
CA GLU A 14 -3.62 8.46 -10.93
C GLU A 14 -3.15 7.12 -10.36
N THR A 15 -4.06 6.40 -9.68
CA THR A 15 -3.72 5.10 -9.09
C THR A 15 -4.59 4.01 -9.71
N SER A 16 -3.96 3.03 -10.35
CA SER A 16 -4.62 1.81 -10.81
C SER A 16 -4.17 0.60 -10.01
N LEU A 17 -5.08 -0.36 -9.88
CA LEU A 17 -4.86 -1.67 -9.29
C LEU A 17 -4.84 -2.70 -10.40
N MET A 18 -3.73 -3.41 -10.53
CA MET A 18 -3.56 -4.45 -11.55
C MET A 18 -3.55 -5.83 -10.89
N PHE A 19 -4.35 -6.73 -11.44
CA PHE A 19 -4.39 -8.14 -11.11
C PHE A 19 -3.84 -8.95 -12.27
N ASN A 20 -3.09 -10.02 -11.98
CA ASN A 20 -2.58 -10.96 -12.97
C ASN A 20 -2.88 -12.39 -12.51
N ASN A 21 -3.92 -13.02 -13.08
CA ASN A 21 -4.30 -14.39 -12.79
C ASN A 21 -3.64 -15.34 -13.80
N LYS A 22 -2.69 -16.13 -13.32
CA LYS A 22 -1.96 -17.14 -14.12
C LYS A 22 -2.67 -18.49 -14.19
N GLY A 23 -3.81 -18.63 -13.50
CA GLY A 23 -4.56 -19.88 -13.45
C GLY A 23 -5.48 -20.07 -14.66
N PRO A 24 -5.87 -21.33 -14.94
CA PRO A 24 -6.76 -21.66 -16.06
C PRO A 24 -8.24 -21.32 -15.81
N GLU A 25 -8.60 -21.00 -14.56
CA GLU A 25 -9.96 -20.67 -14.15
C GLU A 25 -10.05 -19.22 -13.66
N PRO A 26 -11.23 -18.56 -13.79
CA PRO A 26 -11.50 -17.30 -13.13
C PRO A 26 -11.26 -17.41 -11.62
N LEU A 27 -10.60 -16.42 -11.04
CA LEU A 27 -10.20 -16.43 -9.65
C LEU A 27 -11.04 -15.44 -8.84
N PRO A 28 -11.80 -15.88 -7.82
CA PRO A 28 -12.45 -14.96 -6.89
C PRO A 28 -11.42 -14.25 -6.01
N VAL A 29 -11.58 -12.94 -5.88
CA VAL A 29 -10.70 -12.05 -5.13
C VAL A 29 -11.53 -11.11 -4.27
N SER A 30 -11.27 -11.09 -2.97
CA SER A 30 -11.88 -10.15 -2.03
C SER A 30 -10.94 -8.98 -1.73
N LEU A 31 -11.50 -7.76 -1.73
CA LEU A 31 -10.78 -6.51 -1.57
C LEU A 31 -11.24 -5.79 -0.30
N VAL A 32 -10.30 -5.54 0.61
CA VAL A 32 -10.57 -4.73 1.81
C VAL A 32 -9.64 -3.53 1.81
N PHE A 33 -10.21 -2.36 1.56
CA PHE A 33 -9.53 -1.08 1.67
C PHE A 33 -9.50 -0.64 3.13
N TYR A 34 -8.40 -0.01 3.53
CA TYR A 34 -8.29 0.65 4.84
C TYR A 34 -7.89 2.09 4.60
N ASN A 35 -8.65 3.04 5.16
CA ASN A 35 -8.24 4.43 5.12
C ASN A 35 -7.08 4.71 6.09
N LYS A 36 -6.58 5.96 6.12
CA LYS A 36 -5.46 6.34 7.01
C LYS A 36 -5.72 6.06 8.49
N ALA A 37 -6.97 6.15 8.94
CA ALA A 37 -7.35 5.88 10.33
C ALA A 37 -7.49 4.38 10.64
N GLY A 38 -7.31 3.49 9.65
CA GLY A 38 -7.46 2.04 9.80
C GLY A 38 -8.91 1.55 9.71
N GLN A 39 -9.85 2.40 9.30
CA GLN A 39 -11.23 1.97 9.06
C GLN A 39 -11.30 1.16 7.79
N SER A 40 -11.96 0.00 7.85
CA SER A 40 -12.09 -0.91 6.71
C SER A 40 -13.30 -0.59 5.83
N LEU A 41 -13.15 -0.88 4.55
CA LEU A 41 -14.19 -0.92 3.54
C LEU A 41 -14.02 -2.20 2.73
N ASP A 42 -14.99 -3.10 2.87
CA ASP A 42 -15.08 -4.31 2.07
C ASP A 42 -15.92 -4.03 0.82
N LEU A 43 -15.34 -4.23 -0.36
CA LEU A 43 -16.03 -4.05 -1.64
C LEU A 43 -16.65 -5.36 -2.17
N GLY A 44 -16.59 -6.42 -1.37
CA GLY A 44 -17.04 -7.76 -1.75
C GLY A 44 -16.02 -8.51 -2.61
N THR A 45 -16.51 -9.55 -3.27
CA THR A 45 -15.71 -10.43 -4.13
C THR A 45 -15.87 -10.04 -5.59
N THR A 46 -14.75 -9.81 -6.26
CA THR A 46 -14.65 -9.67 -7.72
C THR A 46 -14.01 -10.92 -8.32
N HIS A 47 -14.11 -11.09 -9.64
CA HIS A 47 -13.50 -12.19 -10.36
C HIS A 47 -12.43 -11.67 -11.32
N VAL A 48 -11.23 -12.22 -11.22
CA VAL A 48 -10.15 -11.97 -12.19
C VAL A 48 -10.21 -13.09 -13.24
N PRO A 49 -10.41 -12.80 -14.53
CA PRO A 49 -10.57 -13.85 -15.54
C PRO A 49 -9.37 -14.80 -15.63
N ALA A 50 -9.59 -16.01 -16.14
CA ALA A 50 -8.54 -17.00 -16.36
C ALA A 50 -7.43 -16.48 -17.28
N ALA A 51 -6.18 -16.85 -16.99
CA ALA A 51 -5.00 -16.56 -17.81
C ALA A 51 -4.94 -15.10 -18.33
N SER A 52 -5.31 -14.15 -17.48
CA SER A 52 -5.53 -12.76 -17.87
C SER A 52 -4.98 -11.77 -16.85
N PHE A 53 -4.96 -10.51 -17.25
CA PHE A 53 -4.77 -9.38 -16.35
C PHE A 53 -6.00 -8.48 -16.37
N LEU A 54 -6.25 -7.81 -15.25
CA LEU A 54 -7.32 -6.82 -15.08
C LEU A 54 -6.70 -5.59 -14.43
N GLU A 55 -6.88 -4.42 -15.05
CA GLU A 55 -6.48 -3.13 -14.49
C GLU A 55 -7.74 -2.31 -14.17
N VAL A 56 -7.83 -1.79 -12.96
CA VAL A 56 -8.97 -0.99 -12.50
C VAL A 56 -8.47 0.31 -11.89
N ASP A 57 -9.07 1.43 -12.28
CA ASP A 57 -8.84 2.72 -11.63
C ASP A 57 -9.42 2.71 -10.21
N VAL A 58 -8.56 2.94 -9.22
CA VAL A 58 -8.92 2.95 -7.80
C VAL A 58 -9.83 4.13 -7.46
N ARG A 59 -9.71 5.26 -8.17
CA ARG A 59 -10.60 6.41 -7.97
C ARG A 59 -12.03 6.07 -8.35
N THR A 60 -12.21 5.44 -9.50
CA THR A 60 -13.52 4.94 -9.96
C THR A 60 -14.08 3.93 -8.96
N MET A 61 -13.26 2.99 -8.50
CA MET A 61 -13.67 1.96 -7.53
C MET A 61 -14.14 2.55 -6.18
N LEU A 62 -13.53 3.63 -5.72
CA LEU A 62 -13.81 4.25 -4.41
C LEU A 62 -14.66 5.53 -4.50
N GLN A 63 -15.26 5.84 -5.65
CA GLN A 63 -15.96 7.11 -5.89
C GLN A 63 -17.03 7.41 -4.84
N GLN A 64 -17.80 6.40 -4.42
CA GLN A 64 -18.89 6.54 -3.45
C GLN A 64 -18.41 6.65 -1.99
N HIS A 65 -17.11 6.47 -1.74
CA HIS A 65 -16.51 6.45 -0.40
C HIS A 65 -15.54 7.62 -0.16
N GLN A 66 -15.52 8.59 -1.09
CA GLN A 66 -14.76 9.82 -0.94
C GLN A 66 -15.46 10.81 0.00
N PRO A 67 -14.72 11.62 0.78
CA PRO A 67 -13.25 11.67 0.86
C PRO A 67 -12.64 10.65 1.84
N GLY A 68 -13.46 9.85 2.53
CA GLY A 68 -13.04 8.98 3.62
C GLY A 68 -11.99 7.93 3.27
N PHE A 69 -11.89 7.57 1.98
CA PHE A 69 -10.92 6.62 1.42
C PHE A 69 -10.04 7.22 0.33
N ALA A 70 -9.72 8.53 0.42
CA ALA A 70 -8.84 9.22 -0.53
C ALA A 70 -7.37 8.74 -0.47
N GLU A 71 -6.92 8.31 0.69
CA GLU A 71 -5.59 7.77 0.94
C GLU A 71 -5.76 6.54 1.85
N GLY A 72 -4.92 5.53 1.67
CA GLY A 72 -5.06 4.33 2.47
C GLY A 72 -4.20 3.18 1.97
N SER A 73 -4.68 1.97 2.22
CA SER A 73 -4.01 0.74 1.85
C SER A 73 -5.02 -0.34 1.47
N LEU A 74 -4.54 -1.45 0.90
CA LEU A 74 -5.41 -2.50 0.37
C LEU A 74 -4.94 -3.88 0.81
N HIS A 75 -5.88 -4.70 1.29
CA HIS A 75 -5.70 -6.13 1.47
C HIS A 75 -6.46 -6.88 0.38
N VAL A 76 -5.78 -7.86 -0.19
CA VAL A 76 -6.34 -8.72 -1.23
C VAL A 76 -6.25 -10.17 -0.78
N THR A 77 -7.39 -10.86 -0.81
CA THR A 77 -7.48 -12.29 -0.47
C THR A 77 -8.03 -13.07 -1.65
N HIS A 78 -7.47 -14.25 -1.90
CA HIS A 78 -7.90 -15.16 -2.95
C HIS A 78 -7.79 -16.61 -2.47
N LEU A 79 -8.55 -17.52 -3.10
CA LEU A 79 -8.54 -18.96 -2.80
C LEU A 79 -7.73 -19.80 -3.81
N GLY A 80 -7.02 -19.15 -4.74
CA GLY A 80 -6.16 -19.80 -5.72
C GLY A 80 -4.84 -20.34 -5.14
N MET A 81 -4.10 -21.05 -5.98
CA MET A 81 -2.78 -21.59 -5.64
C MET A 81 -1.76 -20.48 -5.31
N ARG A 82 -0.69 -20.86 -4.60
CA ARG A 82 0.43 -19.95 -4.33
C ARG A 82 0.97 -19.36 -5.63
N GLN A 83 1.16 -18.04 -5.68
CA GLN A 83 1.61 -17.28 -6.86
C GLN A 83 0.68 -17.34 -8.08
N GLN A 84 -0.53 -17.89 -7.96
CA GLN A 84 -1.52 -17.84 -9.04
C GLN A 84 -1.95 -16.41 -9.35
N LEU A 85 -2.05 -15.56 -8.32
CA LEU A 85 -2.40 -14.14 -8.45
C LEU A 85 -1.19 -13.26 -8.17
N GLY A 86 -0.83 -12.42 -9.14
CA GLY A 86 -0.04 -11.20 -8.92
C GLY A 86 -0.98 -10.02 -8.72
N VAL A 87 -0.62 -9.11 -7.81
CA VAL A 87 -1.34 -7.84 -7.61
C VAL A 87 -0.32 -6.73 -7.48
N GLN A 88 -0.61 -5.57 -8.08
CA GLN A 88 0.23 -4.38 -7.92
C GLN A 88 -0.58 -3.09 -7.95
N PHE A 89 -0.09 -2.08 -7.24
CA PHE A 89 -0.47 -0.70 -7.50
C PHE A 89 0.44 -0.12 -8.58
N LYS A 90 -0.16 0.71 -9.44
CA LYS A 90 0.53 1.57 -10.39
C LYS A 90 0.08 3.00 -10.13
N ILE A 91 1.00 3.86 -9.68
CA ILE A 91 0.72 5.24 -9.29
C ILE A 91 1.49 6.17 -10.21
N LEU A 92 0.77 7.05 -10.92
CA LEU A 92 1.34 8.02 -11.84
C LEU A 92 1.10 9.46 -11.37
N ARG A 93 2.11 10.31 -11.54
CA ARG A 93 1.98 11.77 -11.41
C ARG A 93 3.08 12.48 -12.18
N GLY A 94 2.72 13.39 -13.07
CA GLY A 94 3.67 14.27 -13.75
C GLY A 94 4.79 13.54 -14.50
N GLY A 95 4.50 12.39 -15.11
CA GLY A 95 5.47 11.55 -15.80
C GLY A 95 6.29 10.61 -14.91
N LEU A 96 6.14 10.69 -13.58
CA LEU A 96 6.71 9.72 -12.65
C LEU A 96 5.76 8.52 -12.50
N LEU A 97 6.36 7.33 -12.47
CA LEU A 97 5.69 6.06 -12.26
C LEU A 97 6.24 5.40 -11.01
N PHE A 98 5.36 5.03 -10.10
CA PHE A 98 5.65 4.17 -8.96
C PHE A 98 4.84 2.88 -9.08
N GLU A 99 5.50 1.75 -8.93
CA GLU A 99 4.87 0.44 -8.96
C GLU A 99 5.15 -0.31 -7.65
N GLU A 100 4.10 -0.78 -7.00
CA GLU A 100 4.21 -1.61 -5.81
C GLU A 100 3.63 -2.99 -6.09
N GLN A 101 4.47 -4.02 -6.07
CA GLN A 101 4.00 -5.40 -6.08
C GLN A 101 3.54 -5.80 -4.67
N PHE A 102 2.33 -6.35 -4.57
CA PHE A 102 1.78 -6.76 -3.29
C PHE A 102 2.45 -8.03 -2.81
N ILE A 103 2.67 -8.11 -1.50
CA ILE A 103 3.39 -9.22 -0.86
C ILE A 103 2.57 -9.83 0.27
N THR A 104 2.88 -11.08 0.60
CA THR A 104 2.43 -11.69 1.85
C THR A 104 3.42 -11.31 2.96
N PRO A 105 3.01 -10.58 4.01
CA PRO A 105 3.93 -10.04 5.02
C PRO A 105 4.85 -11.08 5.65
N ALA A 106 4.29 -12.24 6.04
CA ALA A 106 5.01 -13.33 6.67
C ALA A 106 6.09 -13.98 5.78
N SER A 107 6.11 -13.70 4.48
CA SER A 107 7.03 -14.34 3.54
C SER A 107 8.32 -13.55 3.26
N ARG A 108 8.39 -12.26 3.62
CA ARG A 108 9.54 -11.39 3.29
C ARG A 108 10.27 -10.77 4.48
N PHE A 109 9.62 -10.56 5.63
CA PHE A 109 10.23 -9.86 6.76
C PHE A 109 10.28 -10.78 7.99
N PRO A 110 11.36 -11.57 8.16
CA PRO A 110 11.55 -12.37 9.36
C PRO A 110 11.91 -11.51 10.59
N THR A 111 12.22 -10.22 10.38
CA THR A 111 12.61 -9.27 11.42
C THR A 111 11.49 -8.25 11.67
N ALA A 112 11.41 -7.76 12.91
CA ALA A 112 10.56 -6.61 13.27
C ALA A 112 11.17 -5.26 12.84
N ARG A 113 12.25 -5.28 12.04
CA ARG A 113 13.00 -4.10 11.60
C ARG A 113 12.81 -3.92 10.10
N LEU A 114 12.29 -2.77 9.71
CA LEU A 114 12.23 -2.34 8.32
C LEU A 114 13.37 -1.36 8.06
N GLU A 115 14.10 -1.57 6.97
CA GLU A 115 15.20 -0.71 6.55
C GLU A 115 14.97 -0.29 5.10
N SER A 116 15.31 0.95 4.79
CA SER A 116 15.24 1.49 3.44
C SER A 116 16.32 2.53 3.25
N VAL A 117 16.78 2.67 2.02
CA VAL A 117 17.71 3.71 1.59
C VAL A 117 17.00 4.51 0.50
N TRP A 118 17.00 5.82 0.63
CA TRP A 118 16.47 6.74 -0.37
C TRP A 118 17.51 7.81 -0.70
N TRP A 119 17.28 8.49 -1.82
CA TRP A 119 18.07 9.64 -2.23
C TRP A 119 17.17 10.83 -2.44
N LYS A 120 17.60 11.98 -1.92
CA LYS A 120 16.89 13.26 -2.05
C LYS A 120 17.53 14.05 -3.20
N PRO A 121 16.81 14.32 -4.31
CA PRO A 121 17.41 14.85 -5.54
C PRO A 121 17.90 16.31 -5.42
N SER A 122 17.34 17.07 -4.49
CA SER A 122 17.76 18.43 -4.19
C SER A 122 17.45 18.77 -2.74
N LEU A 123 18.11 19.77 -2.16
CA LEU A 123 17.83 20.22 -0.80
C LEU A 123 16.38 20.72 -0.62
N GLN A 124 15.75 21.17 -1.70
CA GLN A 124 14.37 21.67 -1.74
C GLN A 124 13.32 20.57 -1.88
N ALA A 125 13.70 19.34 -2.22
CA ALA A 125 12.76 18.24 -2.33
C ALA A 125 12.21 17.85 -0.94
N GLU A 126 10.91 17.55 -0.87
CA GLU A 126 10.29 17.04 0.35
C GLU A 126 10.29 15.51 0.32
N THR A 127 10.59 14.87 1.45
CA THR A 127 10.47 13.41 1.59
C THR A 127 9.37 13.08 2.57
N LYS A 128 8.38 12.31 2.11
CA LYS A 128 7.27 11.80 2.93
C LYS A 128 7.43 10.29 3.06
N PHE A 129 7.65 9.81 4.28
CA PHE A 129 7.60 8.39 4.60
C PHE A 129 6.18 7.99 4.92
N ILE A 130 5.73 6.89 4.35
CA ILE A 130 4.45 6.28 4.70
C ILE A 130 4.74 5.02 5.48
N ILE A 131 4.12 4.91 6.66
CA ILE A 131 4.24 3.75 7.53
C ILE A 131 2.84 3.23 7.83
N LYS A 132 2.65 1.94 7.60
CA LYS A 132 1.39 1.25 7.79
C LYS A 132 1.54 0.14 8.83
N ASN A 133 0.58 0.06 9.75
CA ASN A 133 0.35 -1.15 10.52
C ASN A 133 -0.45 -2.14 9.67
N THR A 134 0.05 -3.37 9.52
CA THR A 134 -0.65 -4.42 8.74
C THR A 134 -1.42 -5.41 9.62
N THR A 135 -1.48 -5.15 10.92
CA THR A 135 -2.08 -6.03 11.93
C THR A 135 -3.40 -5.48 12.48
N GLY A 136 -4.22 -6.37 13.05
CA GLY A 136 -5.47 -6.02 13.72
C GLY A 136 -5.31 -5.48 15.15
N SER A 137 -4.08 -5.20 15.59
CA SER A 137 -3.76 -4.70 16.94
C SER A 137 -2.88 -3.47 16.86
N ALA A 138 -2.91 -2.60 17.86
CA ALA A 138 -1.99 -1.47 17.92
C ALA A 138 -0.53 -1.93 17.99
N VAL A 139 0.36 -1.20 17.34
CA VAL A 139 1.81 -1.45 17.34
C VAL A 139 2.57 -0.17 17.70
N ASN A 140 3.68 -0.35 18.40
CA ASN A 140 4.64 0.72 18.65
C ASN A 140 5.87 0.49 17.78
N ALA A 141 6.32 1.54 17.12
CA ALA A 141 7.51 1.55 16.28
C ALA A 141 8.43 2.70 16.67
N SER A 142 9.71 2.56 16.38
CA SER A 142 10.70 3.65 16.46
C SER A 142 11.25 3.90 15.07
N ILE A 143 11.23 5.16 14.64
CA ILE A 143 11.76 5.60 13.35
C ILE A 143 13.09 6.29 13.61
N THR A 144 14.14 5.83 12.93
CA THR A 144 15.46 6.46 12.95
C THR A 144 15.84 6.81 11.53
N ILE A 145 16.31 8.04 11.33
CA ILE A 145 16.79 8.52 10.04
C ILE A 145 18.25 8.90 10.20
N ASP A 146 19.09 8.37 9.31
CA ASP A 146 20.52 8.62 9.27
C ASP A 146 20.89 9.14 7.87
N GLY A 147 21.90 10.00 7.79
CA GLY A 147 22.34 10.62 6.55
C GLY A 147 23.32 11.77 6.76
N THR A 148 23.76 12.40 5.66
CA THR A 148 24.75 13.49 5.72
C THR A 148 24.19 14.78 6.32
N VAL A 149 22.88 15.01 6.20
CA VAL A 149 22.15 16.13 6.81
C VAL A 149 20.79 15.60 7.27
N PRO A 150 20.74 14.80 8.35
CA PRO A 150 19.48 14.24 8.81
C PRO A 150 18.66 15.37 9.44
N THR A 151 17.38 15.47 9.07
CA THR A 151 16.45 16.41 9.70
C THR A 151 15.96 15.91 11.06
N GLN A 152 16.33 14.68 11.43
CA GLN A 152 15.99 14.04 12.69
C GLN A 152 17.28 13.60 13.42
N ASN A 153 17.55 14.21 14.57
CA ASN A 153 18.73 13.92 15.38
C ASN A 153 18.51 12.82 16.44
N GLN A 154 17.27 12.36 16.64
CA GLN A 154 16.88 11.37 17.65
C GLN A 154 15.76 10.48 17.13
N PRO A 155 15.70 9.18 17.49
CA PRO A 155 14.61 8.30 17.10
C PRO A 155 13.24 8.85 17.53
N ALA A 156 12.24 8.69 16.66
CA ALA A 156 10.87 9.14 16.90
C ALA A 156 10.00 7.92 17.18
N GLY A 157 9.38 7.90 18.36
CA GLY A 157 8.38 6.89 18.72
C GLY A 157 7.08 7.15 17.99
N VAL A 158 6.52 6.13 17.35
CA VAL A 158 5.22 6.20 16.67
C VAL A 158 4.36 5.04 17.13
N GLN A 159 3.18 5.37 17.66
CA GLN A 159 2.11 4.40 17.89
C GLN A 159 1.19 4.38 16.68
N LEU A 160 0.85 3.20 16.19
CA LEU A 160 -0.10 2.98 15.10
C LEU A 160 -1.23 2.09 15.60
N SER A 161 -2.47 2.53 15.43
CA SER A 161 -3.67 1.73 15.66
C SER A 161 -3.76 0.59 14.65
N ALA A 162 -4.68 -0.35 14.86
CA ALA A 162 -4.93 -1.45 13.93
C ALA A 162 -5.15 -0.89 12.51
N TYR A 163 -4.42 -1.41 11.54
CA TYR A 163 -4.48 -1.02 10.13
C TYR A 163 -4.23 0.47 9.81
N GLU A 164 -3.77 1.27 10.77
CA GLU A 164 -3.52 2.69 10.58
C GLU A 164 -2.34 2.94 9.64
N THR A 165 -2.46 3.98 8.82
CA THR A 165 -1.40 4.49 7.96
C THR A 165 -1.07 5.93 8.33
N LYS A 166 0.18 6.17 8.74
CA LYS A 166 0.70 7.51 9.03
C LYS A 166 1.70 7.95 7.99
N SER A 167 1.71 9.25 7.74
CA SER A 167 2.74 9.90 6.96
C SER A 167 3.66 10.72 7.85
N TRP A 168 4.95 10.61 7.61
CA TRP A 168 6.00 11.31 8.35
C TRP A 168 6.81 12.16 7.37
N MET A 169 6.89 13.47 7.61
CA MET A 169 7.68 14.38 6.79
C MET A 169 9.09 14.52 7.36
N CYS A 170 10.08 14.61 6.49
CA CYS A 170 11.49 14.77 6.83
C CYS A 170 12.13 15.88 6.01
#